data_AF-A0A7S3E6K5-F1
#
_entry.id   AF-A0A7S3E6K5-F1
#
_cell.length_a   1.000
_cell.length_b   1.000
_cell.length_c   1.000
_cell.angle_alpha   90.00
_cell.angle_beta   90.00
_cell.angle_gamma   90.00
#
_symmetry.space_group_name_H-M   'P 1'
#
loop_
_entity.id
_entity.type
_entity.pdbx_description
1 polymer ?
#
loop_
_entity_poly.entity_id
_entity_poly.type
_entity_poly.pdbx_seq_one_letter_code
_entity_poly.pdbx_strand_id
1 'polypeptide(L)'
;RVVFLNDVFFCASDVIRLLLHDTDMACGMDYDTGTYESLLSHSLHSFQPGEAPKFYDTWVARDLEGKQLTKLPPHFKDPADQLKFSAGEPIPVQCCWNGLAVINAEPFHRGLRFRHARDGECKSSECSHFCDDLWLNDYRRIIIDPQVKLAYTWDDWVMTQAEAEPVGLDGKGGAVVPVDRLHPALPEQLTCCSMDSNTADKTSCKEMSFESVMAAGVRLGA
;
A
#
# COMPACT_ATOMS: atom_id res chain seq x y z
N ARG A 1 -3.47 -0.18 -18.68
CA ARG A 1 -3.31 0.04 -17.23
C ARG A 1 -4.57 0.74 -16.72
N VAL A 2 -4.91 0.58 -15.44
CA VAL A 2 -5.98 1.32 -14.75
C VAL A 2 -5.30 2.17 -13.67
N VAL A 3 -5.65 3.45 -13.58
CA VAL A 3 -5.16 4.35 -12.53
C VAL A 3 -6.30 4.59 -11.55
N PHE A 4 -6.10 4.20 -10.29
CA PHE A 4 -7.00 4.51 -9.18
C PHE A 4 -6.41 5.66 -8.37
N LEU A 5 -7.26 6.64 -8.08
CA LEU A 5 -6.96 7.83 -7.29
C LEU A 5 -8.02 7.94 -6.20
N ASN A 6 -7.58 7.97 -4.95
CA ASN A 6 -8.41 8.43 -3.85
C ASN A 6 -8.53 9.97 -3.87
N ASP A 7 -9.19 10.51 -2.86
CA ASP A 7 -9.27 11.93 -2.50
C ASP A 7 -7.95 12.48 -1.91
N VAL A 8 -6.83 12.21 -2.59
CA VAL A 8 -5.48 12.62 -2.20
C VAL A 8 -4.92 13.73 -3.09
N PHE A 9 -3.98 14.50 -2.56
CA PHE A 9 -3.12 15.40 -3.30
C PHE A 9 -1.92 14.65 -3.88
N PHE A 10 -1.60 14.93 -5.14
CA PHE A 10 -0.54 14.29 -5.91
C PHE A 10 -0.07 15.21 -7.06
N CYS A 11 1.11 14.92 -7.63
CA CYS A 11 1.60 15.54 -8.85
C CYS A 11 1.33 14.66 -10.07
N ALA A 12 1.15 15.25 -11.26
CA ALA A 12 1.01 14.49 -12.50
C ALA A 12 2.23 13.58 -12.80
N SER A 13 3.43 14.01 -12.36
CA SER A 13 4.66 13.22 -12.43
C SER A 13 4.57 11.91 -11.64
N ASP A 14 3.82 11.87 -10.56
CA ASP A 14 3.66 10.69 -9.71
C ASP A 14 2.89 9.59 -10.45
N VAL A 15 1.80 9.98 -11.13
CA VAL A 15 1.03 9.07 -11.99
C VAL A 15 1.90 8.52 -13.11
N ILE A 16 2.68 9.39 -13.78
CA ILE A 16 3.58 8.97 -14.86
C ILE A 16 4.64 8.02 -14.32
N ARG A 17 5.24 8.32 -13.16
CA ARG A 17 6.25 7.48 -12.52
C ARG A 17 5.71 6.07 -12.24
N LEU A 18 4.51 5.95 -11.68
CA LEU A 18 3.91 4.63 -11.45
C LEU A 18 3.55 3.89 -12.74
N LEU A 19 3.15 4.61 -13.79
CA LEU A 19 2.88 4.03 -15.12
C LEU A 19 4.13 3.46 -15.81
N LEU A 20 5.32 3.93 -15.44
CA LEU A 20 6.59 3.45 -16.01
C LEU A 20 7.05 2.11 -15.43
N HIS A 21 6.46 1.66 -14.32
CA HIS A 21 6.78 0.35 -13.76
C HIS A 21 6.15 -0.78 -14.58
N ASP A 22 6.96 -1.80 -14.92
CA ASP A 22 6.48 -3.02 -15.58
C ASP A 22 5.98 -4.05 -14.55
N THR A 23 4.93 -3.66 -13.83
CA THR A 23 4.36 -4.42 -12.71
C THR A 23 2.89 -4.74 -12.94
N ASP A 24 2.36 -5.66 -12.13
CA ASP A 24 0.94 -5.95 -12.08
C ASP A 24 0.19 -4.89 -11.27
N MET A 25 0.85 -4.32 -10.26
CA MET A 25 0.37 -3.17 -9.49
C MET A 25 1.55 -2.35 -8.95
N ALA A 26 1.44 -1.03 -8.98
CA ALA A 26 2.38 -0.11 -8.35
C ALA A 26 1.60 0.95 -7.58
N CYS A 27 2.01 1.26 -6.36
CA CYS A 27 1.36 2.26 -5.52
C CYS A 27 2.34 3.28 -4.95
N GLY A 28 1.81 4.44 -4.58
CA GLY A 28 2.51 5.40 -3.73
C GLY A 28 2.38 5.08 -2.24
N MET A 29 2.63 6.10 -1.42
CA MET A 29 2.41 6.09 0.02
C MET A 29 1.67 7.36 0.43
N ASP A 30 0.59 7.21 1.19
CA ASP A 30 -0.18 8.31 1.74
C ASP A 30 0.17 8.58 3.20
N TYR A 31 0.35 9.85 3.53
CA TYR A 31 0.80 10.28 4.84
C TYR A 31 -0.20 11.24 5.47
N ASP A 32 -0.20 11.21 6.80
CA ASP A 32 -0.95 12.11 7.66
C ASP A 32 0.02 12.71 8.68
N THR A 33 -0.01 14.02 8.85
CA THR A 33 0.79 14.71 9.89
C THR A 33 -0.02 14.94 11.18
N GLY A 34 -1.22 14.39 11.28
CA GLY A 34 -2.17 14.58 12.37
C GLY A 34 -3.16 15.72 12.10
N THR A 35 -3.02 16.46 10.98
CA THR A 35 -4.03 17.45 10.59
C THR A 35 -5.30 16.78 10.10
N TYR A 36 -5.19 15.69 9.33
CA TYR A 36 -6.38 14.95 8.88
C TYR A 36 -7.08 14.25 10.05
N GLU A 37 -6.34 13.56 10.92
CA GLU A 37 -6.92 12.91 12.11
C GLU A 37 -7.54 13.93 13.09
N SER A 38 -6.94 15.11 13.28
CA SER A 38 -7.53 16.17 14.11
C SER A 38 -8.83 16.75 13.53
N LEU A 39 -8.90 16.91 12.20
CA LEU A 39 -10.12 17.32 11.50
C LEU A 39 -11.26 16.31 11.68
N LEU A 40 -10.97 15.01 11.62
CA LEU A 40 -11.96 13.95 11.76
C LEU A 40 -12.39 13.69 13.21
N SER A 41 -11.46 13.83 14.17
CA SER A 41 -11.69 13.45 15.58
C SER A 41 -12.06 14.61 16.50
N HIS A 42 -12.07 15.85 15.99
CA HIS A 42 -12.16 17.08 16.80
C HIS A 42 -11.11 17.15 17.94
N SER A 43 -10.02 16.39 17.82
CA SER A 43 -8.90 16.41 18.75
C SER A 43 -7.88 17.45 18.29
N LEU A 44 -7.50 18.39 19.17
CA LEU A 44 -6.40 19.30 18.92
C LEU A 44 -5.06 18.56 19.08
N HIS A 45 -4.70 17.78 18.07
CA HIS A 45 -3.33 17.29 17.92
C HIS A 45 -2.70 18.02 16.75
N SER A 46 -1.73 18.89 17.05
CA SER A 46 -0.95 19.60 16.05
C SER A 46 0.38 18.90 15.88
N PHE A 47 0.73 18.60 14.63
CA PHE A 47 2.05 18.14 14.24
C PHE A 47 3.13 19.00 14.90
N GLN A 48 4.06 18.38 15.61
CA GLN A 48 5.16 19.10 16.23
C GLN A 48 6.35 19.20 15.28
N PRO A 49 7.09 20.33 15.26
CA PRO A 49 8.35 20.42 14.52
C PRO A 49 9.30 19.27 14.91
N GLY A 50 9.72 18.47 13.93
CA GLY A 50 10.58 17.30 14.13
C GLY A 50 9.84 15.96 14.27
N GLU A 51 8.51 15.94 14.24
CA GLU A 51 7.76 14.71 14.01
C GLU A 51 7.88 14.29 12.54
N ALA A 52 7.90 12.99 12.27
CA ALA A 52 7.84 12.46 10.90
C ALA A 52 6.36 12.31 10.47
N PRO A 53 6.02 12.60 9.20
CA PRO A 53 4.72 12.24 8.65
C PRO A 53 4.41 10.76 8.87
N LYS A 54 3.20 10.45 9.34
CA LYS A 54 2.79 9.08 9.67
C LYS A 54 2.17 8.44 8.43
N PHE A 55 2.63 7.25 8.07
CA PHE A 55 2.00 6.48 7.01
C PHE A 55 0.56 6.10 7.40
N TYR A 56 -0.39 6.40 6.51
CA TYR A 56 -1.81 6.32 6.81
C TYR A 56 -2.37 4.90 6.58
N ASP A 57 -2.21 4.34 5.38
CA ASP A 57 -2.85 3.10 4.91
C ASP A 57 -2.22 1.76 5.40
N THR A 58 -1.77 1.70 6.66
CA THR A 58 -1.23 0.47 7.26
C THR A 58 -2.24 -0.69 7.34
N TRP A 59 -3.54 -0.38 7.24
CA TRP A 59 -4.62 -1.38 7.25
C TRP A 59 -4.69 -2.17 5.93
N VAL A 60 -4.21 -1.62 4.81
CA VAL A 60 -4.11 -2.31 3.51
C VAL A 60 -2.69 -2.75 3.20
N ALA A 61 -1.70 -1.90 3.48
CA ALA A 61 -0.32 -2.17 3.10
C ALA A 61 0.26 -3.39 3.82
N ARG A 62 0.85 -4.30 3.04
CA ARG A 62 1.49 -5.52 3.52
C ARG A 62 2.85 -5.67 2.86
N ASP A 63 3.89 -5.94 3.63
CA ASP A 63 5.19 -6.29 3.08
C ASP A 63 5.13 -7.60 2.29
N LEU A 64 6.24 -8.01 1.68
CA LEU A 64 6.27 -9.22 0.84
C LEU A 64 5.92 -10.49 1.62
N GLU A 65 6.13 -10.50 2.94
CA GLU A 65 5.82 -11.60 3.85
C GLU A 65 4.37 -11.54 4.37
N GLY A 66 3.57 -10.58 3.92
CA GLY A 66 2.17 -10.46 4.34
C GLY A 66 1.97 -9.74 5.67
N LYS A 67 3.00 -9.09 6.23
CA LYS A 67 2.92 -8.36 7.50
C LYS A 67 2.57 -6.90 7.27
N GLN A 68 1.83 -6.30 8.20
CA GLN A 68 1.50 -4.88 8.11
C GLN A 68 2.74 -3.99 8.20
N LEU A 69 2.76 -2.95 7.35
CA LEU A 69 3.67 -1.83 7.49
C LEU A 69 3.29 -1.01 8.74
N THR A 70 4.27 -0.32 9.31
CA THR A 70 4.06 0.54 10.49
C THR A 70 3.78 1.98 10.11
N LYS A 71 3.03 2.70 10.97
CA LYS A 71 2.72 4.12 10.76
C LYS A 71 3.96 5.01 10.84
N LEU A 72 4.89 4.67 11.75
CA LEU A 72 6.12 5.41 11.95
C LEU A 72 7.29 4.65 11.31
N PRO A 73 8.29 5.38 10.76
CA PRO A 73 9.54 4.77 10.35
C PRO A 73 10.20 3.95 11.48
N PRO A 74 10.90 2.85 11.14
CA PRO A 74 10.98 2.26 9.80
C PRO A 74 9.65 1.57 9.43
N HIS A 75 9.09 1.91 8.26
CA HIS A 75 7.79 1.39 7.80
C HIS A 75 7.82 -0.11 7.47
N PHE A 76 8.96 -0.57 6.96
CA PHE A 76 9.24 -1.96 6.60
C PHE A 76 10.01 -2.65 7.73
N LYS A 77 9.72 -3.93 7.97
CA LYS A 77 10.40 -4.72 9.01
C LYS A 77 11.72 -5.32 8.51
N ASP A 78 11.77 -5.73 7.25
CA ASP A 78 12.97 -6.31 6.65
C ASP A 78 14.06 -5.22 6.46
N PRO A 79 15.28 -5.41 6.97
CA PRO A 79 16.36 -4.43 6.82
C PRO A 79 16.72 -4.11 5.37
N ALA A 80 16.63 -5.06 4.44
CA ALA A 80 16.88 -4.82 3.02
C ALA A 80 15.82 -3.91 2.40
N ASP A 81 14.56 -4.06 2.80
CA ASP A 81 13.48 -3.18 2.36
C ASP A 81 13.56 -1.79 3.01
N GLN A 82 14.04 -1.69 4.26
CA GLN A 82 14.37 -0.39 4.87
C GLN A 82 15.47 0.34 4.11
N LEU A 83 16.50 -0.38 3.66
CA LEU A 83 17.57 0.18 2.84
C LEU A 83 17.03 0.68 1.51
N LYS A 84 16.20 -0.11 0.81
CA LYS A 84 15.53 0.31 -0.42
C LYS A 84 14.64 1.54 -0.20
N PHE A 85 13.87 1.54 0.89
CA PHE A 85 13.00 2.65 1.26
C PHE A 85 13.79 3.95 1.44
N SER A 86 14.88 3.90 2.22
CA SER A 86 15.73 5.07 2.44
C SER A 86 16.47 5.53 1.17
N ALA A 87 16.75 4.61 0.24
CA ALA A 87 17.31 4.91 -1.07
C ALA A 87 16.27 5.40 -2.10
N GLY A 88 14.98 5.39 -1.77
CA GLY A 88 13.90 5.72 -2.70
C GLY A 88 13.71 4.70 -3.82
N GLU A 89 14.15 3.45 -3.60
CA GLU A 89 13.98 2.36 -4.56
C GLU A 89 12.60 1.71 -4.41
N PRO A 90 12.01 1.17 -5.49
CA PRO A 90 10.74 0.47 -5.36
C PRO A 90 10.88 -0.86 -4.62
N ILE A 91 9.88 -1.18 -3.79
CA ILE A 91 9.91 -2.31 -2.85
C ILE A 91 8.81 -3.31 -3.22
N PRO A 92 9.14 -4.59 -3.46
CA PRO A 92 8.15 -5.64 -3.65
C PRO A 92 7.31 -5.85 -2.39
N VAL A 93 6.00 -6.00 -2.56
CA VAL A 93 5.06 -6.09 -1.44
C VAL A 93 3.91 -7.03 -1.78
N GLN A 94 3.19 -7.51 -0.76
CA GLN A 94 1.96 -8.27 -0.99
C GLN A 94 0.78 -7.36 -1.36
N CYS A 95 0.67 -6.18 -0.76
CA CYS A 95 -0.41 -5.23 -1.07
C CYS A 95 -0.02 -3.78 -0.73
N CYS A 96 -0.55 -2.80 -1.49
CA CYS A 96 -0.09 -1.42 -1.37
C CYS A 96 -1.10 -0.30 -1.67
N TRP A 97 -2.39 -0.53 -1.91
CA TRP A 97 -3.34 0.44 -2.49
C TRP A 97 -3.07 1.96 -2.26
N ASN A 98 -2.85 2.39 -1.01
CA ASN A 98 -2.23 3.65 -0.54
C ASN A 98 -2.47 4.91 -1.41
N GLY A 99 -3.72 5.34 -1.51
CA GLY A 99 -4.11 6.62 -2.15
C GLY A 99 -4.01 6.71 -3.68
N LEU A 100 -2.95 6.18 -4.29
CA LEU A 100 -2.73 6.21 -5.75
C LEU A 100 -2.11 4.88 -6.20
N ALA A 101 -2.85 4.14 -7.02
CA ALA A 101 -2.46 2.84 -7.53
C ALA A 101 -2.59 2.74 -9.05
N VAL A 102 -1.57 2.18 -9.69
CA VAL A 102 -1.58 1.82 -11.11
C VAL A 102 -1.61 0.30 -11.23
N ILE A 103 -2.63 -0.24 -11.90
CA ILE A 103 -2.91 -1.67 -11.95
C ILE A 103 -2.89 -2.15 -13.41
N ASN A 104 -2.38 -3.35 -13.63
CA ASN A 104 -2.58 -4.06 -14.90
C ASN A 104 -4.09 -4.23 -15.15
N ALA A 105 -4.54 -3.93 -16.37
CA ALA A 105 -5.95 -4.00 -16.72
C ALA A 105 -6.44 -5.44 -16.98
N GLU A 106 -5.50 -6.35 -17.26
CA GLU A 106 -5.79 -7.74 -17.59
C GLU A 106 -6.55 -8.51 -16.49
N PRO A 107 -6.19 -8.44 -15.18
CA PRO A 107 -7.01 -8.94 -14.08
C PRO A 107 -8.51 -8.64 -14.21
N PHE A 108 -8.85 -7.37 -14.47
CA PHE A 108 -10.23 -6.93 -14.61
C PHE A 108 -10.89 -7.48 -15.87
N HIS A 109 -10.15 -7.53 -16.98
CA HIS A 109 -10.64 -8.10 -18.24
C HIS A 109 -10.97 -9.60 -18.09
N ARG A 110 -10.13 -10.33 -17.35
CA ARG A 110 -10.33 -11.76 -17.05
C ARG A 110 -11.40 -12.04 -16.00
N GLY A 111 -11.94 -11.00 -15.36
CA GLY A 111 -13.11 -11.13 -14.50
C GLY A 111 -12.88 -10.84 -13.01
N LEU A 112 -11.67 -10.43 -12.59
CA LEU A 112 -11.45 -10.02 -11.20
C LEU A 112 -12.26 -8.75 -10.87
N ARG A 113 -12.87 -8.75 -9.68
CA ARG A 113 -13.72 -7.67 -9.17
C ARG A 113 -13.43 -7.46 -7.69
N PHE A 114 -13.64 -6.23 -7.22
CA PHE A 114 -13.72 -5.96 -5.79
C PHE A 114 -14.85 -6.77 -5.16
N ARG A 115 -14.64 -7.22 -3.93
CA ARG A 115 -15.57 -8.07 -3.21
C ARG A 115 -15.43 -7.89 -1.71
N HIS A 116 -16.45 -8.36 -1.01
CA HIS A 116 -16.39 -8.57 0.43
C HIS A 116 -15.58 -9.84 0.76
N ALA A 117 -15.20 -9.99 2.04
CA ALA A 117 -14.67 -11.23 2.60
C ALA A 117 -15.62 -12.41 2.38
N ARG A 118 -15.05 -13.57 2.05
CA ARG A 118 -15.76 -14.86 1.98
C ARG A 118 -15.84 -15.52 3.36
N ASP A 119 -16.67 -16.54 3.49
CA ASP A 119 -16.76 -17.31 4.74
C ASP A 119 -15.41 -17.91 5.11
N GLY A 120 -14.93 -17.59 6.32
CA GLY A 120 -13.62 -18.05 6.82
C GLY A 120 -12.42 -17.16 6.43
N GLU A 121 -12.59 -16.18 5.54
CA GLU A 121 -11.56 -15.19 5.25
C GLU A 121 -11.52 -14.09 6.33
N CYS A 122 -10.39 -13.38 6.41
CA CYS A 122 -10.30 -12.17 7.21
C CYS A 122 -11.30 -11.12 6.71
N LYS A 123 -12.04 -10.44 7.58
CA LYS A 123 -12.84 -9.28 7.15
C LYS A 123 -11.94 -8.07 6.99
N SER A 124 -11.33 -7.97 5.82
CA SER A 124 -10.43 -6.88 5.44
C SER A 124 -11.08 -5.98 4.40
N SER A 125 -10.32 -5.00 3.93
CA SER A 125 -10.79 -4.10 2.88
C SER A 125 -10.97 -4.83 1.56
N GLU A 126 -11.85 -4.31 0.72
CA GLU A 126 -11.99 -4.77 -0.67
C GLU A 126 -10.67 -4.64 -1.44
N CYS A 127 -9.81 -3.68 -1.07
CA CYS A 127 -8.48 -3.49 -1.63
C CYS A 127 -7.52 -4.62 -1.23
N SER A 128 -7.54 -5.04 0.03
CA SER A 128 -6.78 -6.20 0.53
C SER A 128 -7.24 -7.49 -0.15
N HIS A 129 -8.56 -7.69 -0.26
CA HIS A 129 -9.12 -8.83 -0.97
C HIS A 129 -8.78 -8.84 -2.46
N PHE A 130 -8.71 -7.66 -3.08
CA PHE A 130 -8.26 -7.54 -4.45
C PHE A 130 -6.79 -7.93 -4.61
N CYS A 131 -5.90 -7.49 -3.70
CA CYS A 131 -4.51 -7.94 -3.68
C CYS A 131 -4.42 -9.47 -3.52
N ASP A 132 -5.16 -10.06 -2.57
CA ASP A 132 -5.20 -11.52 -2.40
C ASP A 132 -5.62 -12.23 -3.69
N ASP A 133 -6.65 -11.71 -4.37
CA ASP A 133 -7.13 -12.25 -5.63
C ASP A 133 -6.14 -12.03 -6.80
N LEU A 134 -5.32 -10.97 -6.80
CA LEU A 134 -4.21 -10.81 -7.75
C LEU A 134 -3.16 -11.90 -7.52
N TRP A 135 -2.76 -12.12 -6.26
CA TRP A 135 -1.77 -13.14 -5.91
C TRP A 135 -2.25 -14.56 -6.22
N LEU A 136 -3.55 -14.84 -6.01
CA LEU A 136 -4.26 -16.05 -6.43
C LEU A 136 -4.10 -16.37 -7.91
N ASN A 137 -4.02 -15.33 -8.73
CA ASN A 137 -4.08 -15.41 -10.18
C ASN A 137 -2.75 -15.07 -10.85
N ASP A 138 -1.65 -15.24 -10.11
CA ASP A 138 -0.26 -15.05 -10.57
C ASP A 138 0.12 -13.59 -10.95
N TYR A 139 -0.71 -12.61 -10.58
CA TYR A 139 -0.43 -11.18 -10.74
C TYR A 139 0.32 -10.63 -9.52
N ARG A 140 1.52 -11.17 -9.26
CA ARG A 140 2.28 -10.98 -8.01
C ARG A 140 3.34 -9.89 -8.06
N ARG A 141 3.54 -9.22 -9.21
CA ARG A 141 4.49 -8.11 -9.31
C ARG A 141 3.82 -6.85 -8.75
N ILE A 142 3.74 -6.74 -7.43
CA ILE A 142 3.16 -5.59 -6.71
C ILE A 142 4.27 -4.84 -5.98
N ILE A 143 4.32 -3.52 -6.14
CA ILE A 143 5.37 -2.68 -5.56
C ILE A 143 4.83 -1.42 -4.88
N ILE A 144 5.54 -0.95 -3.86
CA ILE A 144 5.45 0.44 -3.38
C ILE A 144 6.63 1.22 -3.97
N ASP A 145 6.36 2.40 -4.51
CA ASP A 145 7.39 3.37 -4.89
C ASP A 145 7.39 4.53 -3.87
N PRO A 146 8.36 4.57 -2.95
CA PRO A 146 8.37 5.55 -1.85
C PRO A 146 8.66 6.99 -2.31
N GLN A 147 9.03 7.20 -3.58
CA GLN A 147 9.13 8.55 -4.14
C GLN A 147 7.76 9.16 -4.48
N VAL A 148 6.70 8.34 -4.56
CA VAL A 148 5.33 8.83 -4.75
C VAL A 148 4.68 9.02 -3.39
N LYS A 149 4.63 10.28 -2.96
CA LYS A 149 4.13 10.67 -1.64
C LYS A 149 2.84 11.46 -1.77
N LEU A 150 1.84 11.05 -1.02
CA LEU A 150 0.46 11.50 -1.13
C LEU A 150 -0.05 11.94 0.24
N ALA A 151 -1.13 12.71 0.28
CA ALA A 151 -1.83 13.03 1.53
C ALA A 151 -3.26 13.51 1.24
N TYR A 152 -4.15 13.46 2.22
CA TYR A 152 -5.57 13.84 2.06
C TYR A 152 -5.83 15.35 2.22
N THR A 153 -4.89 16.10 2.81
CA THR A 153 -4.97 17.56 2.93
C THR A 153 -3.80 18.23 2.24
N TRP A 154 -4.01 19.48 1.80
CA TRP A 154 -2.95 20.25 1.15
C TRP A 154 -1.76 20.49 2.09
N ASP A 155 -2.03 20.81 3.36
CA ASP A 155 -0.99 21.08 4.35
C ASP A 155 -0.19 19.82 4.67
N ASP A 156 -0.85 18.67 4.87
CA ASP A 156 -0.15 17.37 5.01
C ASP A 156 0.67 17.06 3.77
N TRP A 157 0.16 17.34 2.57
CA TRP A 157 0.86 17.06 1.33
C TRP A 157 2.15 17.89 1.23
N VAL A 158 2.07 19.20 1.46
CA VAL A 158 3.23 20.10 1.46
C VAL A 158 4.28 19.63 2.48
N MET A 159 3.85 19.28 3.70
CA MET A 159 4.74 18.78 4.75
C MET A 159 5.36 17.42 4.37
N THR A 160 4.56 16.52 3.81
CA THR A 160 5.02 15.19 3.38
C THR A 160 6.07 15.28 2.29
N GLN A 161 5.91 16.19 1.32
CA GLN A 161 6.95 16.40 0.30
C GLN A 161 8.28 16.83 0.91
N ALA A 162 8.25 17.63 1.98
CA ALA A 162 9.45 18.13 2.66
C ALA A 162 10.08 17.12 3.63
N GLU A 163 9.26 16.41 4.41
CA GLU A 163 9.71 15.72 5.63
C GLU A 163 9.59 14.19 5.57
N ALA A 164 8.72 13.62 4.72
CA ALA A 164 8.59 12.17 4.65
C ALA A 164 9.82 11.54 3.98
N GLU A 165 10.32 10.46 4.55
CA GLU A 165 11.38 9.67 3.93
C GLU A 165 10.89 9.01 2.62
N PRO A 166 11.74 8.87 1.60
CA PRO A 166 13.10 9.42 1.47
C PRO A 166 13.09 10.94 1.25
N VAL A 167 13.81 11.69 2.09
CA VAL A 167 13.88 13.17 2.02
C VAL A 167 14.82 13.60 0.89
N GLY A 168 14.49 14.69 0.20
CA GLY A 168 15.39 15.33 -0.78
C GLY A 168 15.41 14.71 -2.18
N LEU A 169 14.46 13.82 -2.49
CA LEU A 169 14.21 13.37 -3.86
C LEU A 169 13.13 14.27 -4.47
N ASP A 170 13.51 15.12 -5.42
CA ASP A 170 12.81 16.33 -5.86
C ASP A 170 11.63 16.09 -6.82
N GLY A 171 10.96 14.92 -6.76
CA GLY A 171 9.88 14.55 -7.69
C GLY A 171 10.29 14.50 -9.17
N LYS A 172 11.57 14.81 -9.48
CA LYS A 172 12.20 14.80 -10.79
C LYS A 172 13.06 13.56 -10.98
N GLY A 173 12.50 12.41 -10.62
CA GLY A 173 12.90 11.13 -11.18
C GLY A 173 14.35 10.76 -10.91
N GLY A 174 14.60 10.17 -9.74
CA GLY A 174 15.48 9.00 -9.76
C GLY A 174 14.93 8.06 -10.84
N ALA A 175 15.80 7.54 -11.71
CA ALA A 175 15.38 6.59 -12.74
C ALA A 175 14.51 5.50 -12.09
N VAL A 176 13.41 5.11 -12.75
CA VAL A 176 12.64 3.95 -12.33
C VAL A 176 13.60 2.77 -12.33
N VAL A 177 14.02 2.36 -11.14
CA VAL A 177 14.88 1.20 -10.95
C VAL A 177 14.00 -0.01 -11.25
N PRO A 178 14.34 -0.84 -12.25
CA PRO A 178 13.61 -2.06 -12.48
C PRO A 178 13.66 -2.89 -11.20
N VAL A 179 12.50 -3.18 -10.65
CA VAL A 179 12.42 -4.25 -9.65
C VAL A 179 12.79 -5.53 -10.40
N ASP A 180 13.69 -6.33 -9.82
CA ASP A 180 14.00 -7.65 -10.37
C ASP A 180 12.69 -8.35 -10.71
N ARG A 181 12.64 -9.04 -11.87
CA ARG A 181 11.46 -9.80 -12.33
C ARG A 181 11.26 -11.03 -11.44
N LEU A 182 11.02 -10.80 -10.16
CA LEU A 182 10.77 -11.79 -9.16
C LEU A 182 9.31 -12.21 -9.33
N HIS A 183 9.13 -13.52 -9.43
CA HIS A 183 7.87 -14.16 -9.12
C HIS A 183 7.96 -14.55 -7.65
N PRO A 184 7.60 -13.65 -6.71
CA PRO A 184 7.71 -13.99 -5.30
C PRO A 184 6.88 -15.22 -5.00
N ALA A 185 7.42 -16.07 -4.13
CA ALA A 185 6.65 -17.16 -3.55
C ALA A 185 5.46 -16.57 -2.79
N LEU A 186 4.38 -17.35 -2.70
CA LEU A 186 3.25 -16.97 -1.87
C LEU A 186 3.73 -16.77 -0.43
N PRO A 187 3.28 -15.71 0.27
CA PRO A 187 3.59 -15.57 1.69
C PRO A 187 2.98 -16.76 2.44
N GLU A 188 3.63 -17.24 3.49
CA GLU A 188 3.09 -18.35 4.29
C GLU A 188 1.88 -17.91 5.12
N GLN A 189 1.92 -16.67 5.61
CA GLN A 189 0.93 -16.09 6.49
C GLN A 189 0.54 -14.68 6.02
N LEU A 190 -0.67 -14.26 6.40
CA LEU A 190 -1.12 -12.87 6.30
C LEU A 190 -1.56 -12.39 7.66
N THR A 191 -1.14 -11.17 8.01
CA THR A 191 -1.68 -10.48 9.18
C THR A 191 -3.12 -10.03 8.90
N CYS A 192 -4.06 -10.64 9.61
CA CYS A 192 -5.47 -10.30 9.61
C CYS A 192 -5.81 -9.42 10.83
N CYS A 193 -6.06 -8.13 10.60
CA CYS A 193 -6.64 -7.23 11.60
C CYS A 193 -8.09 -6.95 11.18
N SER A 194 -8.99 -7.82 11.63
CA SER A 194 -10.37 -7.86 11.18
C SER A 194 -11.11 -6.54 11.45
N MET A 195 -11.81 -6.01 10.44
CA MET A 195 -12.68 -4.84 10.57
C MET A 195 -14.11 -5.27 10.92
N ASP A 196 -14.27 -6.06 11.98
CA ASP A 196 -15.55 -6.72 12.33
C ASP A 196 -16.67 -5.77 12.82
N SER A 197 -16.37 -4.49 13.05
CA SER A 197 -17.35 -3.47 13.43
C SER A 197 -16.95 -2.10 12.87
N ASN A 198 -17.93 -1.18 12.74
CA ASN A 198 -17.68 0.23 12.39
C ASN A 198 -16.75 0.96 13.40
N THR A 199 -16.29 0.28 14.44
CA THR A 199 -15.11 0.65 15.21
C THR A 199 -13.95 -0.17 14.67
N ALA A 200 -13.02 0.45 13.94
CA ALA A 200 -11.81 -0.20 13.48
C ALA A 200 -10.97 -0.64 14.68
N ASP A 201 -11.25 -1.84 15.23
CA ASP A 201 -10.36 -2.49 16.18
C ASP A 201 -9.14 -3.00 15.40
N LYS A 202 -8.19 -2.08 15.19
CA LYS A 202 -6.91 -2.35 14.56
C LYS A 202 -5.93 -3.04 15.53
N THR A 203 -6.37 -3.43 16.73
CA THR A 203 -5.48 -3.93 17.80
C THR A 203 -5.54 -5.44 17.96
N SER A 204 -6.65 -6.10 17.61
CA SER A 204 -6.76 -7.57 17.62
C SER A 204 -6.39 -8.18 16.28
N CYS A 205 -5.10 -8.22 15.97
CA CYS A 205 -4.57 -8.87 14.77
C CYS A 205 -4.24 -10.35 15.05
N LYS A 206 -4.49 -11.22 14.07
CA LYS A 206 -4.09 -12.62 14.08
C LYS A 206 -3.37 -12.98 12.80
N GLU A 207 -2.41 -13.88 12.88
CA GLU A 207 -1.82 -14.49 11.70
C GLU A 207 -2.75 -15.56 11.14
N MET A 208 -2.96 -15.54 9.83
CA MET A 208 -3.75 -16.52 9.11
C MET A 208 -2.89 -17.15 8.01
N SER A 209 -3.04 -18.44 7.77
CA SER A 209 -2.40 -19.10 6.63
C SER A 209 -2.89 -18.46 5.33
N PHE A 210 -1.95 -18.11 4.46
CA PHE A 210 -2.27 -17.62 3.12
C PHE A 210 -3.04 -18.69 2.33
N GLU A 211 -2.67 -19.97 2.46
CA GLU A 211 -3.40 -21.08 1.82
C GLU A 211 -4.88 -21.10 2.23
N SER A 212 -5.20 -20.79 3.50
CA SER A 212 -6.58 -20.71 3.97
C SER A 212 -7.35 -19.57 3.31
N VAL A 213 -6.71 -18.42 3.07
CA VAL A 213 -7.30 -17.31 2.31
C VAL A 213 -7.50 -17.72 0.85
N MET A 214 -6.53 -18.45 0.30
CA MET A 214 -6.54 -18.90 -1.09
C MET A 214 -7.55 -20.01 -1.36
N ALA A 215 -7.88 -20.83 -0.37
CA ALA A 215 -8.81 -21.95 -0.48
C ALA A 215 -10.24 -21.49 -0.80
N ALA A 216 -10.61 -20.29 -0.35
CA ALA A 216 -11.88 -19.64 -0.71
C ALA A 216 -11.77 -18.82 -2.02
N GLY A 217 -10.56 -18.71 -2.58
CA GLY A 217 -10.19 -17.91 -3.74
C GLY A 217 -10.89 -18.23 -5.06
N VAL A 218 -11.18 -17.19 -5.85
CA VAL A 218 -11.58 -17.35 -7.26
C VAL A 218 -10.31 -17.46 -8.12
N ARG A 219 -10.10 -18.63 -8.72
CA ARG A 219 -9.11 -18.81 -9.79
C ARG A 219 -9.76 -18.48 -11.12
N LEU A 220 -9.18 -17.53 -11.84
CA LEU A 220 -9.57 -17.19 -13.20
C LEU A 220 -9.25 -18.38 -14.11
N GLY A 221 -10.20 -18.72 -14.98
CA GLY A 221 -9.98 -19.74 -16.01
C GLY A 221 -8.85 -19.34 -16.97
N ALA A 222 -8.22 -20.35 -17.57
CA ALA A 222 -7.27 -20.18 -18.67
C ALA A 222 -7.96 -19.63 -19.92
#